data_AF-A0A350YKQ6-F1
#
_entry.id   AF-A0A350YKQ6-F1
#
_cell.length_a   1.000
_cell.length_b   1.000
_cell.length_c   1.000
_cell.angle_alpha   90.00
_cell.angle_beta   90.00
_cell.angle_gamma   90.00
#
_symmetry.space_group_name_H-M   'P 1'
#
loop_
_entity.id
_entity.type
_entity.pdbx_description
1 polymer ?
#
loop_
_entity_poly.entity_id
_entity_poly.type
_entity_poly.pdbx_seq_one_letter_code
_entity_poly.pdbx_strand_id
1 'polypeptide(L)' 'MGLSIWHILVVLVVVLVVFGVGKLPNVMGDLGKGIRNFKAGLSGEDKDKSDKDDQPRLPPSA' A
#
# COMPACT_ATOMS: atom_id res chain seq x y z
N MET A 1 -13.92 -19.60 -21.12
CA MET A 1 -12.48 -19.29 -20.98
C MET A 1 -12.35 -18.02 -20.15
N GLY A 2 -12.51 -18.14 -18.84
CA GLY A 2 -12.48 -16.99 -17.93
C GLY A 2 -11.06 -16.64 -17.52
N LEU A 3 -10.86 -15.40 -17.06
CA LEU A 3 -9.63 -14.98 -16.38
C LEU A 3 -9.47 -15.79 -15.10
N SER A 4 -8.87 -16.97 -15.24
CA SER A 4 -8.57 -17.84 -14.12
C SER A 4 -7.55 -17.12 -13.23
N ILE A 5 -7.66 -17.32 -11.91
CA ILE A 5 -6.77 -16.72 -10.90
C ILE A 5 -5.29 -16.91 -11.27
N TRP A 6 -4.97 -18.04 -11.93
CA TRP A 6 -3.65 -18.33 -12.49
C TRP A 6 -3.13 -17.30 -13.50
N HIS A 7 -3.99 -16.74 -14.37
CA HIS A 7 -3.58 -15.70 -15.32
C HIS A 7 -3.28 -14.38 -14.60
N ILE A 8 -4.12 -14.00 -13.63
CA ILE A 8 -3.93 -12.78 -12.85
C ILE A 8 -2.62 -12.86 -12.04
N LEU A 9 -2.32 -14.02 -11.45
CA LEU A 9 -1.06 -14.26 -10.74
C LEU A 9 0.17 -14.11 -11.65
N VAL A 10 0.14 -14.69 -12.85
CA VAL A 10 1.26 -14.59 -13.80
C VAL A 10 1.47 -13.14 -14.23
N VAL A 11 0.39 -12.40 -14.52
CA VAL A 11 0.49 -10.97 -14.86
C VAL A 11 1.03 -10.16 -13.69
N LEU A 12 0.57 -10.42 -12.46
CA LEU A 12 1.06 -9.74 -11.25
C LEU A 12 2.57 -9.94 -11.08
N VAL A 13 3.07 -11.16 -11.27
CA VAL A 13 4.50 -11.48 -11.19
C VAL A 13 5.29 -10.70 -12.24
N VAL A 14 4.83 -10.65 -13.49
CA VAL A 14 5.50 -9.88 -14.55
C VAL A 14 5.56 -8.39 -14.19
N VAL A 15 4.46 -7.82 -13.71
CA VAL A 15 4.42 -6.41 -13.28
C VAL A 15 5.39 -6.17 -12.12
N LEU A 16 5.44 -7.06 -11.13
CA LEU A 16 6.39 -7.00 -10.00
C LEU A 16 7.85 -7.05 -10.45
N VAL A 17 8.17 -7.83 -11.49
CA VAL A 17 9.54 -7.92 -12.03
C VAL A 17 9.90 -6.63 -12.78
N VAL A 18 8.99 -6.06 -13.56
CA VAL A 18 9.22 -4.82 -14.31
C VAL A 18 9.32 -3.60 -13.38
N PHE A 19 8.43 -3.50 -12.40
CA PHE A 19 8.40 -2.38 -11.45
C PHE A 19 9.37 -2.54 -10.28
N GLY A 20 9.72 -3.79 -9.93
CA GLY A 20 10.53 -4.14 -8.77
C GLY A 20 9.76 -4.13 -7.45
N VAL A 21 10.07 -5.09 -6.57
CA VAL A 21 9.45 -5.24 -5.23
C VAL A 21 9.64 -4.03 -4.31
N GLY A 22 10.70 -3.24 -4.49
CA GLY A 22 10.99 -2.07 -3.64
C GLY A 22 10.18 -0.82 -3.98
N LYS A 23 9.61 -0.72 -5.19
CA LYS A 23 8.78 0.41 -5.61
C LYS A 23 7.32 0.23 -5.23
N LEU A 24 6.85 -1.01 -5.18
CA LEU A 24 5.48 -1.36 -4.83
C LEU A 24 5.00 -0.83 -3.46
N PRO A 25 5.74 -0.98 -2.34
CA PRO A 25 5.29 -0.49 -1.04
C PRO A 25 5.21 1.04 -0.95
N ASN A 26 6.15 1.76 -1.59
CA ASN A 26 6.09 3.23 -1.66
C ASN A 26 4.84 3.71 -2.40
N VAL A 27 4.62 3.18 -3.61
CA VAL A 27 3.45 3.54 -4.43
C VAL A 27 2.14 3.13 -3.75
N MET A 28 2.09 1.92 -3.17
CA MET A 28 0.91 1.45 -2.45
C MET A 28 0.66 2.23 -1.15
N GLY A 29 1.71 2.73 -0.49
CA GLY A 29 1.61 3.61 0.66
C GLY A 29 0.94 4.95 0.31
N ASP A 30 1.39 5.59 -0.77
CA ASP A 30 0.81 6.85 -1.24
C ASP A 30 -0.64 6.68 -1.73
N LEU A 31 -0.89 5.62 -2.51
CA LEU A 31 -2.24 5.26 -2.95
C LEU A 31 -3.15 4.91 -1.76
N GLY A 32 -2.64 4.17 -0.78
CA GLY A 32 -3.35 3.77 0.43
C GLY A 32 -3.74 4.97 1.30
N LYS A 33 -2.83 5.94 1.47
CA LYS A 33 -3.10 7.22 2.15
C LYS A 33 -4.20 8.00 1.43
N GLY A 34 -4.14 8.12 0.10
CA GLY A 34 -5.16 8.79 -0.70
C GLY A 34 -6.55 8.15 -0.60
N ILE A 35 -6.62 6.82 -0.72
CA ILE A 35 -7.88 6.06 -0.61
C ILE A 35 -8.44 6.15 0.82
N ARG A 36 -7.60 6.12 1.84
CA ARG A 36 -8.01 6.24 3.25
C ARG A 36 -8.59 7.62 3.53
N ASN A 37 -7.97 8.68 3.01
CA ASN A 37 -8.47 10.05 3.15
C ASN A 37 -9.79 10.24 2.38
N PHE A 38 -9.90 9.65 1.19
CA PHE A 38 -11.14 9.66 0.41
C PHE A 38 -12.28 8.94 1.15
N LYS A 39 -12.01 7.76 1.73
CA LYS A 39 -13.00 7.02 2.50
C LYS A 39 -13.41 7.73 3.79
N ALA A 40 -12.46 8.38 4.47
CA ALA A 40 -12.72 9.18 5.67
C ALA A 40 -13.65 10.36 5.36
N GLY A 41 -13.37 11.11 4.27
CA GLY A 41 -14.22 12.22 3.83
C GLY A 41 -15.62 11.78 3.41
N LEU A 42 -15.78 10.60 2.81
CA LEU A 42 -17.10 10.04 2.48
C LEU A 42 -17.87 9.53 3.70
N SER A 43 -17.18 9.08 4.75
CA SER A 43 -17.80 8.52 5.95
C SER A 43 -18.06 9.58 7.04
N GLY A 44 -17.69 10.84 6.80
CA GLY A 44 -17.86 11.95 7.76
C GLY A 44 -17.12 11.76 9.08
N GLU A 45 -16.20 10.80 9.15
CA GLU A 45 -15.44 10.47 10.34
C GLU A 45 -14.00 10.95 10.11
N ASP A 46 -13.69 12.15 10.61
CA ASP A 46 -12.33 12.71 10.66
C ASP A 46 -11.46 11.88 11.62
N LYS A 47 -11.07 10.67 11.19
CA LYS A 47 -10.03 9.89 11.86
C LYS A 47 -8.68 10.28 11.29
N ASP A 48 -8.18 11.41 11.79
CA ASP A 48 -6.79 11.84 11.72
C ASP A 48 -5.89 10.81 12.43
N LYS A 49 -5.49 9.78 11.70
CA LYS A 49 -4.42 8.84 12.06
C LYS A 49 -3.81 8.29 10.78
N SER A 50 -2.78 8.95 10.26
CA SER A 50 -1.89 8.37 9.26
C SER A 50 -0.49 8.97 9.31
N ASP A 51 0.12 8.94 10.49
CA ASP A 51 1.59 9.07 10.65
C ASP A 51 2.06 8.14 11.77
N LYS A 52 2.32 6.87 11.45
CA LYS A 52 3.08 5.94 12.32
C LYS A 52 3.80 4.80 11.57
N ASP A 53 3.97 4.87 10.25
CA ASP A 53 4.74 3.86 9.52
C ASP A 53 5.83 4.53 8.70
N ASP A 54 6.84 5.06 9.41
CA ASP A 54 8.23 5.21 8.97
C ASP A 54 9.07 5.83 10.10
N GLN A 55 8.97 5.25 11.30
CA GLN A 55 10.03 5.45 12.29
C GLN A 55 10.46 4.07 12.76
N PRO A 56 11.58 3.54 12.24
CA PRO A 56 12.34 2.54 12.96
C PRO A 56 12.59 3.12 14.34
N ARG A 57 11.78 2.72 15.32
CA ARG A 57 12.00 3.03 16.73
C ARG A 57 13.28 2.30 17.09
N LEU A 58 14.42 2.94 16.87
CA LEU A 58 15.66 2.56 17.51
C LEU A 58 15.38 2.57 19.01
N PRO A 59 15.57 1.44 19.73
CA PRO A 59 15.48 1.47 21.17
C PRO A 59 16.48 2.50 21.68
N PRO A 60 16.10 3.40 22.61
CA PRO A 60 17.09 4.21 23.30
C PRO A 60 18.04 3.25 24.01
N SER A 61 19.28 3.19 23.51
CA SER A 61 20.40 2.48 24.12
C SER A 61 20.52 2.98 25.56
N ALA A 62 20.10 2.15 26.51
CA ALA A 62 20.32 2.35 27.94
C ALA A 62 21.71 1.82 28.32
#